data_AF-A0A534VWL8-F1
#
_entry.id   AF-A0A534VWL8-F1
#
_cell.length_a   1.000
_cell.length_b   1.000
_cell.length_c   1.000
_cell.angle_alpha   90.00
_cell.angle_beta   90.00
_cell.angle_gamma   90.00
#
_symmetry.space_group_name_H-M   'P 1'
#
loop_
_entity.id
_entity.type
_entity.pdbx_description
1 polymer ?
#
loop_
_entity_poly.entity_id
_entity_poly.type
_entity_poly.pdbx_seq_one_letter_code
_entity_poly.pdbx_strand_id
1 'polypeptide(L)'
;RSGEAGAGDALRRALHKLAGSAGTYGFAELGRQARGLEMRVQSADEPLPEDLLLDAVAFRRELEDTFEEARSKLAGGRPPPLSAIRQKLVVAVIGGGLEDPVGEEQAHAVGMALARAGTHLVCGGLGGCMAAAARGYREGSGEGIVLGILPG
;
A
#
# COMPACT_ATOMS: atom_id res chain seq x y z
N ARG A 1 15.58 23.91 14.13
CA ARG A 1 16.34 22.63 14.13
C ARG A 1 16.16 21.99 15.51
N SER A 2 14.94 21.55 15.82
CA SER A 2 14.54 21.23 17.21
C SER A 2 13.78 19.90 17.30
N GLY A 3 13.69 19.15 16.21
CA GLY A 3 12.94 17.89 16.13
C GLY A 3 13.79 16.62 16.23
N GLU A 4 15.12 16.74 16.30
CA GLU A 4 16.04 15.59 16.34
C GLU A 4 16.39 15.15 17.78
N ALA A 5 16.44 16.09 18.74
CA ALA A 5 16.79 15.79 20.13
C ALA A 5 15.68 14.94 20.79
N GLY A 6 15.97 13.67 21.06
CA GLY A 6 15.06 12.75 21.75
C GLY A 6 14.36 11.73 20.84
N ALA A 7 14.70 11.68 19.55
CA ALA A 7 14.22 10.63 18.64
C ALA A 7 14.75 9.25 19.06
N GLY A 8 16.02 9.14 19.45
CA GLY A 8 16.61 7.90 19.95
C GLY A 8 15.95 7.46 21.26
N ASP A 9 15.63 8.42 22.11
CA ASP A 9 15.01 8.17 23.41
C ASP A 9 13.52 7.74 23.28
N ALA A 10 12.81 8.25 22.26
CA ALA A 10 11.49 7.76 21.87
C ALA A 10 11.55 6.32 21.33
N LEU A 11 12.53 6.01 20.47
CA LEU A 11 12.76 4.67 19.94
C LEU A 11 13.06 3.67 21.06
N ARG A 12 13.96 4.02 21.99
CA ARG A 12 14.28 3.21 23.18
C ARG A 12 13.03 2.89 24.00
N ARG A 13 12.17 3.87 24.28
CA ARG A 13 10.92 3.64 25.04
C ARG A 13 9.95 2.73 24.29
N ALA A 14 9.87 2.82 22.96
CA ALA A 14 9.04 1.92 22.16
C ALA A 14 9.56 0.48 22.24
N LEU A 15 10.88 0.28 22.08
CA LEU A 15 11.53 -1.02 22.17
C LEU A 15 11.37 -1.65 23.56
N HIS A 16 11.49 -0.85 24.63
CA HIS A 16 11.24 -1.29 26.00
C HIS A 16 9.83 -1.88 26.17
N LYS A 17 8.81 -1.17 25.68
CA LYS A 17 7.40 -1.62 25.76
C LYS A 17 7.18 -2.90 24.96
N LEU A 18 7.77 -2.98 23.77
CA LEU A 18 7.70 -4.18 22.93
C LEU A 18 8.36 -5.37 23.64
N ALA A 19 9.57 -5.21 24.17
CA ALA A 19 10.28 -6.25 24.89
C ALA A 19 9.49 -6.77 26.11
N GLY A 20 8.90 -5.86 26.89
CA GLY A 20 8.14 -6.21 28.10
C GLY A 20 6.79 -6.88 27.82
N SER A 21 6.16 -6.62 26.67
CA SER A 21 4.84 -7.16 26.34
C SER A 21 4.86 -8.38 25.41
N ALA A 22 5.86 -8.49 24.53
CA ALA A 22 5.94 -9.53 23.49
C ALA A 22 5.89 -10.95 24.07
N GLY A 23 6.56 -11.20 25.20
CA GLY A 23 6.55 -12.51 25.88
C GLY A 23 5.15 -12.94 26.32
N THR A 24 4.34 -12.03 26.83
CA THR A 24 2.96 -12.29 27.27
C THR A 24 2.07 -12.75 26.12
N TYR A 25 2.35 -12.29 24.90
CA TYR A 25 1.59 -12.63 23.70
C TYR A 25 2.20 -13.78 22.89
N GLY A 26 3.21 -14.48 23.44
CA GLY A 26 3.84 -15.62 22.78
C GLY A 26 4.93 -15.26 21.75
N PHE A 27 5.36 -14.00 21.68
CA PHE A 27 6.39 -13.52 20.76
C PHE A 27 7.76 -13.39 21.45
N ALA A 28 8.22 -14.45 22.12
CA ALA A 28 9.41 -14.39 22.97
C ALA A 28 10.71 -14.02 22.22
N GLU A 29 10.87 -14.46 20.98
CA GLU A 29 12.04 -14.12 20.15
C GLU A 29 12.02 -12.63 19.75
N LEU A 30 10.89 -12.14 19.26
CA LEU A 30 10.69 -10.72 18.95
C LEU A 30 10.96 -9.83 20.17
N GLY A 31 10.56 -10.27 21.37
CA GLY A 31 10.86 -9.59 22.63
C GLY A 31 12.36 -9.53 22.95
N ARG A 32 13.11 -10.61 22.69
CA ARG A 32 14.58 -10.62 22.87
C ARG A 32 15.27 -9.67 21.89
N GLN A 33 14.84 -9.67 20.63
CA GLN A 33 15.37 -8.77 19.60
C GLN A 33 15.10 -7.30 19.94
N ALA A 34 13.87 -6.98 20.37
CA ALA A 34 13.52 -5.64 20.86
C ALA A 34 14.44 -5.19 22.01
N ARG A 35 14.69 -6.09 22.99
CA ARG A 35 15.59 -5.80 24.13
C ARG A 35 17.04 -5.59 23.70
N GLY A 36 17.53 -6.39 22.76
CA GLY A 36 18.87 -6.22 22.19
C GLY A 36 19.04 -4.87 21.51
N LEU A 37 18.07 -4.48 20.68
CA LEU A 37 18.09 -3.18 20.01
C LEU A 37 17.91 -2.02 21.00
N GLU A 38 17.08 -2.18 22.03
CA GLU A 38 16.91 -1.18 23.11
C GLU A 38 18.23 -0.86 23.80
N MET A 39 19.02 -1.89 24.16
CA MET A 39 20.31 -1.70 24.82
C MET A 39 21.32 -0.97 23.92
N ARG A 40 21.32 -1.26 22.61
CA ARG A 40 22.21 -0.60 21.65
C ARG A 40 21.84 0.86 21.42
N VAL A 41 20.54 1.16 21.33
CA VAL A 41 20.04 2.55 21.26
C VAL A 41 20.34 3.31 22.55
N GLN A 42 20.24 2.66 23.71
CA GLN A 42 20.58 3.27 24.99
C GLN A 42 22.07 3.63 25.12
N SER A 43 22.96 2.81 24.53
CA SER A 43 24.41 3.02 24.61
C SER A 43 24.99 3.87 23.48
N ALA A 44 24.20 4.25 22.48
CA ALA A 44 24.65 5.02 21.33
C ALA A 44 24.49 6.52 21.57
N ASP A 45 25.48 7.29 21.11
CA ASP A 45 25.37 8.74 21.07
C ASP A 45 24.46 9.19 19.90
N GLU A 46 23.77 10.32 20.06
CA GLU A 46 23.01 10.93 18.95
C GLU A 46 23.95 11.82 18.10
N PRO A 47 23.87 11.75 16.75
CA PRO A 47 22.94 10.94 15.96
C PRO A 47 23.31 9.45 15.94
N LEU A 48 22.28 8.59 15.94
CA LEU A 48 22.49 7.14 15.96
C LEU A 48 23.34 6.68 14.76
N PRO A 49 24.27 5.73 14.98
CA PRO A 49 25.04 5.10 13.90
C PRO A 49 24.15 4.48 12.80
N GLU A 50 24.62 4.52 11.55
CA GLU A 50 23.87 4.02 10.38
C GLU A 50 23.53 2.52 10.48
N ASP A 51 24.45 1.71 10.98
CA ASP A 51 24.24 0.28 11.23
C ASP A 51 23.10 0.06 12.23
N LEU A 52 23.04 0.88 13.29
CA LEU A 52 21.98 0.81 14.28
C LEU A 52 20.61 1.22 13.71
N LEU A 53 20.59 2.19 12.79
CA LEU A 53 19.38 2.55 12.05
C LEU A 53 18.92 1.43 11.12
N LEU A 54 19.85 0.77 10.42
CA LEU A 54 19.56 -0.40 9.60
C LEU A 54 18.99 -1.56 10.44
N ASP A 55 19.53 -1.77 11.64
CA ASP A 55 19.01 -2.77 12.57
C ASP A 55 17.60 -2.44 13.07
N ALA A 56 17.29 -1.15 13.29
CA ALA A 56 15.93 -0.74 13.61
C ALA A 56 14.95 -0.98 12.45
N VAL A 57 15.38 -0.76 11.20
CA VAL A 57 14.60 -1.08 10.00
C VAL A 57 14.41 -2.58 9.85
N ALA A 58 15.45 -3.37 10.08
CA ALA A 58 15.39 -4.83 10.05
C ALA A 58 14.43 -5.37 11.12
N PHE A 59 14.53 -4.87 12.35
CA PHE A 59 13.63 -5.23 13.45
C PHE A 59 12.17 -4.89 13.13
N ARG A 60 11.89 -3.73 12.51
CA ARG A 60 10.53 -3.39 12.08
C ARG A 60 9.97 -4.41 11.08
N ARG A 61 10.78 -4.87 10.11
CA ARG A 61 10.36 -5.89 9.13
C ARG A 61 10.08 -7.23 9.81
N GLU A 62 10.94 -7.66 10.72
CA GLU A 62 10.75 -8.89 11.49
C GLU A 62 9.45 -8.85 12.33
N LEU A 63 9.15 -7.69 12.92
CA LEU A 63 7.88 -7.46 13.61
C LEU A 63 6.69 -7.60 12.66
N GLU A 64 6.73 -6.93 11.50
CA GLU A 64 5.69 -7.01 10.48
C GLU A 64 5.47 -8.46 10.00
N ASP A 65 6.54 -9.19 9.71
CA ASP A 65 6.50 -10.58 9.28
C ASP A 65 5.93 -11.50 10.36
N THR A 66 6.34 -11.30 11.62
CA THR A 66 5.82 -12.07 12.77
C THR A 66 4.30 -11.88 12.94
N PHE A 67 3.82 -10.64 12.84
CA PHE A 67 2.37 -10.35 12.92
C PHE A 67 1.61 -10.91 11.71
N GLU A 68 2.20 -10.85 10.52
CA GLU A 68 1.63 -11.42 9.30
C GLU A 68 1.52 -12.95 9.38
N GLU A 69 2.54 -13.62 9.90
CA GLU A 69 2.48 -15.06 10.17
C GLU A 69 1.41 -15.42 11.19
N ALA A 70 1.30 -14.68 12.29
CA ALA A 70 0.26 -14.89 13.29
C ALA A 70 -1.14 -14.70 12.67
N ARG A 71 -1.31 -13.66 11.85
CA ARG A 71 -2.54 -13.41 11.08
C ARG A 71 -2.85 -14.55 10.12
N SER A 72 -1.84 -15.11 9.46
CA SER A 72 -1.95 -16.30 8.57
C SER A 72 -2.47 -17.52 9.28
N LYS A 73 -1.90 -17.81 10.45
CA LYS A 73 -2.29 -18.95 11.27
C LYS A 73 -3.72 -18.77 11.81
N LEU A 74 -4.09 -17.55 12.21
CA LEU A 74 -5.42 -17.22 12.75
C LEU A 74 -6.53 -17.18 11.69
N ALA A 75 -6.25 -16.69 10.48
CA ALA A 75 -7.23 -16.66 9.39
C ALA A 75 -7.41 -18.03 8.70
N GLY A 76 -6.72 -19.08 9.15
CA GLY A 76 -6.68 -20.37 8.46
C GLY A 76 -5.94 -20.33 7.12
N GLY A 77 -5.15 -19.28 6.87
CA GLY A 77 -4.45 -19.02 5.62
C GLY A 77 -3.93 -17.58 5.53
N ARG A 78 -2.95 -17.39 4.64
CA ARG A 78 -2.15 -16.16 4.52
C ARG A 78 -3.01 -14.89 4.38
N PRO A 79 -2.65 -13.83 5.12
CA PRO A 79 -2.91 -12.46 4.75
C PRO A 79 -2.82 -12.11 3.26
N PRO A 80 -3.86 -11.50 2.65
CA PRO A 80 -3.69 -11.06 1.28
C PRO A 80 -2.62 -9.95 1.26
N PRO A 81 -1.56 -10.03 0.42
CA PRO A 81 -0.74 -8.86 0.09
C PRO A 81 -1.61 -7.70 -0.42
N LEU A 82 -1.09 -6.48 -0.55
CA LEU A 82 -1.81 -5.39 -1.24
C LEU A 82 -2.16 -5.73 -2.71
N SER A 83 -1.46 -6.70 -3.32
CA SER A 83 -1.82 -7.35 -4.59
C SER A 83 -2.96 -8.39 -4.49
N ALA A 84 -3.35 -8.76 -3.27
CA ALA A 84 -4.44 -9.67 -2.96
C ALA A 84 -5.60 -9.02 -2.19
N ILE A 85 -5.52 -7.74 -1.81
CA ILE A 85 -6.65 -6.86 -2.15
C ILE A 85 -6.65 -6.90 -3.67
N ARG A 86 -7.71 -7.44 -4.30
CA ARG A 86 -7.78 -7.51 -5.76
C ARG A 86 -7.81 -6.09 -6.32
N GLN A 87 -6.66 -5.42 -6.41
CA GLN A 87 -6.49 -4.16 -7.11
C GLN A 87 -6.65 -4.55 -8.57
N LYS A 88 -7.86 -4.38 -9.09
CA LYS A 88 -8.10 -4.59 -10.52
C LYS A 88 -7.14 -3.67 -11.26
N LEU A 89 -6.53 -4.15 -12.34
CA LEU A 89 -5.61 -3.36 -13.15
C LEU A 89 -6.24 -2.00 -13.42
N VAL A 90 -5.55 -0.90 -13.12
CA VAL A 90 -6.08 0.45 -13.37
C VAL A 90 -5.58 0.91 -14.73
N VAL A 91 -6.49 1.21 -15.65
CA VAL A 91 -6.14 1.64 -17.01
C VAL A 91 -6.64 3.06 -17.24
N ALA A 92 -5.71 3.97 -17.57
CA ALA A 92 -6.04 5.33 -17.98
C ALA A 92 -6.37 5.36 -19.47
N VAL A 93 -7.58 5.82 -19.82
CA VAL A 93 -7.96 6.10 -21.21
C VAL A 93 -7.87 7.59 -21.45
N ILE A 94 -6.95 7.98 -22.33
CA ILE A 94 -6.70 9.36 -22.73
C ILE A 94 -7.15 9.57 -24.18
N GLY A 95 -7.62 10.77 -24.51
CA GLY A 95 -8.07 11.10 -25.87
C GLY A 95 -8.66 12.50 -25.95
N GLY A 96 -9.03 12.91 -27.16
CA GLY A 96 -9.67 14.20 -27.41
C GLY A 96 -11.05 14.30 -26.75
N GLY A 97 -11.39 15.49 -26.27
CA GLY A 97 -12.72 15.81 -25.72
C GLY A 97 -13.72 16.33 -26.76
N LEU A 98 -13.29 16.50 -28.02
CA LEU A 98 -14.13 16.92 -29.14
C LEU A 98 -14.73 15.70 -29.86
N GLU A 99 -15.74 15.96 -30.68
CA GLU A 99 -16.42 14.96 -31.51
C GLU A 99 -15.43 14.30 -32.48
N ASP A 100 -15.25 12.99 -32.34
CA ASP A 100 -14.46 12.14 -33.23
C ASP A 100 -15.17 10.79 -33.35
N PRO A 101 -16.06 10.60 -34.33
CA PRO A 101 -16.89 9.40 -34.41
C PRO A 101 -16.08 8.10 -34.46
N VAL A 102 -14.93 8.12 -35.16
CA VAL A 102 -14.06 6.94 -35.31
C VAL A 102 -13.30 6.69 -34.01
N GLY A 103 -12.72 7.73 -33.42
CA GLY A 103 -12.03 7.64 -32.13
C GLY A 103 -12.96 7.25 -30.98
N GLU A 104 -14.20 7.73 -30.98
CA GLU A 104 -15.22 7.39 -30.00
C GLU A 104 -15.70 5.95 -30.14
N GLU A 105 -15.90 5.44 -31.36
CA GLU A 105 -16.25 4.03 -31.58
C GLU A 105 -15.12 3.10 -31.10
N GLN A 106 -13.87 3.44 -31.39
CA GLN A 106 -12.71 2.70 -30.90
C GLN A 106 -12.59 2.77 -29.37
N ALA A 107 -12.76 3.96 -28.78
CA ALA A 107 -12.69 4.16 -27.34
C ALA A 107 -13.81 3.41 -26.61
N HIS A 108 -15.01 3.36 -27.19
CA HIS A 108 -16.12 2.54 -26.70
C HIS A 108 -15.78 1.05 -26.70
N ALA A 109 -15.22 0.54 -27.81
CA ALA A 109 -14.77 -0.85 -27.90
C ALA A 109 -13.67 -1.17 -26.86
N VAL A 110 -12.73 -0.25 -26.64
CA VAL A 110 -11.72 -0.36 -25.57
C VAL A 110 -12.38 -0.43 -24.19
N GLY A 111 -13.34 0.46 -23.91
CA GLY A 111 -14.11 0.44 -22.67
C GLY A 111 -14.77 -0.90 -22.40
N MET A 112 -15.45 -1.47 -23.41
CA MET A 112 -16.06 -2.80 -23.33
C MET A 112 -15.03 -3.90 -23.05
N ALA A 113 -13.87 -3.86 -23.71
CA ALA A 113 -12.81 -4.85 -23.51
C ALA A 113 -12.23 -4.77 -22.08
N LEU A 114 -12.01 -3.56 -21.56
CA LEU A 114 -11.53 -3.31 -20.20
C LEU A 114 -12.51 -3.82 -19.14
N ALA A 115 -13.82 -3.59 -19.36
CA ALA A 115 -14.86 -4.11 -18.49
C ALA A 115 -14.86 -5.64 -18.44
N ARG A 116 -14.78 -6.31 -19.61
CA ARG A 116 -14.68 -7.78 -19.71
C ARG A 116 -13.41 -8.33 -19.09
N ALA A 117 -12.31 -7.57 -19.13
CA ALA A 117 -11.06 -7.90 -18.48
C ALA A 117 -11.07 -7.66 -16.95
N GLY A 118 -12.15 -7.10 -16.40
CA GLY A 118 -12.31 -6.89 -14.96
C GLY A 118 -11.35 -5.86 -14.39
N THR A 119 -10.99 -4.83 -15.16
CA THR A 119 -10.05 -3.76 -14.78
C THR A 119 -10.77 -2.60 -14.07
N HIS A 120 -10.07 -1.60 -13.54
CA HIS A 120 -10.63 -0.26 -13.30
C HIS A 120 -10.31 0.65 -14.48
N LEU A 121 -11.18 1.62 -14.78
CA LEU A 121 -10.98 2.63 -15.82
C LEU A 121 -10.84 4.01 -15.18
N VAL A 122 -9.85 4.78 -15.59
CA VAL A 122 -9.66 6.18 -15.21
C VAL A 122 -9.62 7.05 -16.48
N CYS A 123 -10.25 8.22 -16.46
CA CYS A 123 -10.18 9.19 -17.55
C CYS A 123 -10.32 10.64 -17.03
N GLY A 124 -10.16 11.63 -17.90
CA GLY A 124 -10.29 13.06 -17.56
C GLY A 124 -11.73 13.58 -17.49
N GLY A 125 -12.74 12.78 -17.85
CA GLY A 125 -14.16 13.11 -17.65
C GLY A 125 -14.78 14.23 -18.51
N LEU A 126 -14.04 14.81 -19.47
CA LEU A 126 -14.47 15.99 -20.25
C LEU A 126 -15.19 15.70 -21.59
N GLY A 127 -15.71 14.50 -21.82
CA GLY A 127 -16.41 14.17 -23.07
C GLY A 127 -15.58 13.41 -24.11
N GLY A 128 -16.05 13.39 -25.36
CA GLY A 128 -15.40 12.73 -26.50
C GLY A 128 -15.01 11.28 -26.24
N CYS A 129 -13.78 10.90 -26.61
CA CYS A 129 -13.24 9.55 -26.46
C CYS A 129 -13.32 9.04 -25.01
N MET A 130 -13.13 9.91 -24.02
CA MET A 130 -13.18 9.53 -22.60
C MET A 130 -14.60 9.16 -22.15
N ALA A 131 -15.61 9.89 -22.64
CA ALA A 131 -17.00 9.57 -22.39
C ALA A 131 -17.43 8.29 -23.12
N ALA A 132 -16.97 8.10 -24.36
CA ALA A 132 -17.23 6.88 -25.12
C ALA A 132 -16.62 5.63 -24.45
N ALA A 133 -15.38 5.73 -23.93
CA ALA A 133 -14.76 4.64 -23.16
C ALA A 133 -15.47 4.35 -21.84
N ALA A 134 -15.86 5.39 -21.09
CA ALA A 134 -16.66 5.23 -19.88
C ALA A 134 -18.00 4.55 -20.17
N ARG A 135 -18.68 4.95 -21.27
CA ARG A 135 -19.92 4.34 -21.74
C ARG A 135 -19.73 2.85 -22.09
N GLY A 136 -18.73 2.54 -22.92
CA GLY A 136 -18.41 1.17 -23.29
C GLY A 136 -18.07 0.30 -22.08
N TYR A 137 -17.35 0.83 -21.09
CA TYR A 137 -17.07 0.10 -19.86
C TYR A 137 -18.34 -0.24 -19.06
N ARG A 138 -19.27 0.73 -18.92
CA ARG A 138 -20.54 0.51 -18.22
C ARG A 138 -21.42 -0.53 -18.91
N GLU A 139 -21.49 -0.47 -20.23
CA GLU A 139 -22.24 -1.45 -21.06
C GLU A 139 -21.60 -2.84 -21.00
N GLY A 140 -20.27 -2.92 -20.95
CA GLY A 140 -19.51 -4.17 -20.81
C GLY A 140 -19.72 -4.92 -19.49
N SER A 141 -20.49 -4.35 -18.54
CA SER A 141 -20.86 -4.98 -17.25
C SER A 141 -19.66 -5.43 -16.41
N GLY A 142 -18.57 -4.67 -16.46
CA GLY A 142 -17.35 -4.95 -15.71
C GLY A 142 -17.54 -4.69 -14.22
N GLU A 143 -17.02 -5.59 -13.40
CA GLU A 143 -17.10 -5.48 -11.93
C GLU A 143 -16.19 -4.37 -11.33
N GLY A 144 -15.42 -3.65 -12.15
CA GLY A 144 -14.55 -2.57 -11.68
C GLY A 144 -15.27 -1.23 -11.56
N ILE A 145 -14.50 -0.15 -11.51
CA ILE A 145 -15.03 1.21 -11.33
C ILE A 145 -14.56 2.07 -12.48
N VAL A 146 -15.35 3.08 -12.80
CA VAL A 146 -15.03 4.11 -13.79
C VAL A 146 -14.86 5.42 -13.02
N LEU A 147 -13.67 6.01 -13.05
CA LEU A 147 -13.32 7.23 -12.35
C LEU A 147 -12.95 8.34 -13.33
N GLY A 148 -13.70 9.45 -13.28
CA GLY A 148 -13.37 10.68 -14.00
C GLY A 148 -12.62 11.66 -13.09
N ILE A 149 -11.44 12.11 -13.52
CA ILE A 149 -10.64 13.12 -12.84
C ILE A 149 -10.82 14.45 -13.59
N LEU A 150 -11.81 15.23 -13.16
CA LEU A 150 -12.09 16.54 -13.74
C LEU A 150 -11.04 17.57 -13.34
N PRO A 151 -10.69 18.51 -14.23
CA PRO A 151 -9.86 19.65 -13.85
C PRO A 151 -10.71 20.67 -13.09
N GLY A 152 -10.62 20.65 -11.75
CA GLY A 152 -11.07 21.74 -10.86
C GLY A 152 -12.58 21.95 -10.80
#